data_AF-M0PUD6-F1
#
_entry.id   AF-M0PUD6-F1
#
_cell.length_a   1.000
_cell.length_b   1.000
_cell.length_c   1.000
_cell.angle_alpha   90.00
_cell.angle_beta   90.00
_cell.angle_gamma   90.00
#
_symmetry.space_group_name_H-M   'P 1'
#
loop_
_entity.id
_entity.type
_entity.pdbx_description
1 polymer ?
#
loop_
_entity_poly.entity_id
_entity_poly.type
_entity_poly.pdbx_seq_one_letter_code
_entity_poly.pdbx_strand_id
1 'polypeptide(L)' 'MLDEIFEIVFDVILELVPTVILKILLLLGGLVAVAVGVPLLADSPLVGGALTVLGAAAVLGVLASWLL' A
#
# COMPACT_ATOMS: atom_id res chain seq x y z
N MET A 1 35.64 11.25 7.13
CA MET A 1 35.14 10.15 7.97
C MET A 1 33.65 10.34 8.31
N LEU A 2 33.20 11.51 8.79
CA LEU A 2 31.75 11.75 8.97
C LEU A 2 30.97 11.83 7.64
N ASP A 3 31.57 12.37 6.57
CA ASP A 3 30.98 12.36 5.22
C ASP A 3 30.65 10.95 4.72
N GLU A 4 31.57 10.02 4.94
CA GLU A 4 31.46 8.62 4.49
C GLU A 4 30.33 7.86 5.23
N ILE A 5 30.13 8.16 6.52
CA ILE A 5 29.00 7.63 7.29
C ILE A 5 27.68 8.26 6.82
N PHE A 6 27.68 9.55 6.49
CA PHE A 6 26.49 10.26 6.04
C PHE A 6 26.01 9.77 4.67
N GLU A 7 26.94 9.49 3.75
CA GLU A 7 26.68 8.95 2.42
C GLU A 7 26.02 7.55 2.50
N ILE A 8 26.55 6.66 3.34
CA ILE A 8 25.99 5.31 3.54
C ILE A 8 24.57 5.38 4.13
N VAL A 9 24.33 6.25 5.11
CA VAL A 9 22.98 6.43 5.69
C VAL A 9 22.01 6.98 4.66
N PHE A 10 22.45 7.91 3.83
CA PHE A 10 21.62 8.52 2.80
C PHE A 10 21.22 7.52 1.71
N ASP A 11 22.14 6.68 1.25
CA ASP A 11 21.86 5.62 0.28
C ASP A 11 20.83 4.62 0.81
N VAL A 12 20.98 4.17 2.06
CA VAL A 12 20.03 3.24 2.69
C VAL A 12 18.63 3.86 2.80
N ILE A 13 18.54 5.14 3.15
CA ILE A 13 17.26 5.86 3.23
C ILE A 13 16.63 6.02 1.84
N LEU A 14 17.42 6.43 0.84
CA LEU A 14 16.95 6.61 -0.52
C LEU A 14 16.49 5.30 -1.17
N GLU A 15 17.06 4.16 -0.79
CA GLU A 15 16.61 2.85 -1.23
C GLU A 15 15.30 2.39 -0.53
N LEU A 16 15.12 2.77 0.73
CA LEU A 16 13.89 2.51 1.48
C LEU A 16 12.70 3.39 1.02
N VAL A 17 12.95 4.65 0.63
CA VAL A 17 11.91 5.61 0.25
C VAL A 17 10.99 5.07 -0.86
N PRO A 18 11.48 4.53 -2.00
CA PRO A 18 10.67 3.92 -3.03
C PRO A 18 9.75 2.82 -2.49
N THR A 19 10.26 1.97 -1.60
CA THR A 19 9.51 0.87 -1.00
C THR A 19 8.38 1.40 -0.12
N VAL A 20 8.65 2.40 0.71
CA VAL A 20 7.64 3.03 1.59
C VAL A 20 6.57 3.74 0.75
N ILE A 21 6.96 4.47 -0.30
CA ILE A 21 6.03 5.16 -1.20
C ILE A 21 5.09 4.15 -1.88
N LEU A 22 5.62 3.04 -2.39
CA LEU A 22 4.80 1.99 -3.01
C LEU A 22 3.78 1.40 -2.02
N LYS A 23 4.19 1.16 -0.77
CA LYS A 23 3.28 0.69 0.29
C LYS A 23 2.17 1.70 0.56
N ILE A 24 2.48 3.00 0.63
CA ILE A 24 1.49 4.06 0.83
C ILE A 24 0.52 4.13 -0.36
N LEU A 25 1.03 4.08 -1.59
CA LEU A 25 0.20 4.10 -2.80
C LEU A 25 -0.73 2.88 -2.85
N LEU A 26 -0.22 1.70 -2.50
CA LEU A 26 -1.01 0.48 -2.43
C LEU A 26 -2.08 0.54 -1.34
N LEU A 27 -1.76 1.12 -0.17
CA LEU A 27 -2.72 1.33 0.91
C LEU A 27 -3.85 2.26 0.47
N LEU A 28 -3.52 3.41 -0.12
CA LEU A 28 -4.50 4.37 -0.63
C LEU A 28 -5.35 3.77 -1.76
N GLY A 29 -4.72 3.07 -2.70
CA GLY A 29 -5.42 2.37 -3.77
C GLY A 29 -6.37 1.30 -3.24
N GLY A 30 -5.94 0.52 -2.23
CA GLY A 30 -6.77 -0.47 -1.56
C GLY A 30 -7.97 0.17 -0.84
N LEU A 31 -7.78 1.28 -0.15
CA LEU A 31 -8.86 2.04 0.49
C LEU A 31 -9.88 2.55 -0.54
N VAL A 32 -9.42 3.11 -1.66
CA VAL A 32 -10.30 3.54 -2.76
C VAL A 32 -11.04 2.35 -3.36
N ALA A 33 -10.38 1.22 -3.58
CA ALA A 33 -11.01 0.01 -4.11
C ALA A 33 -12.11 -0.52 -3.18
N VAL A 34 -11.91 -0.48 -1.86
CA VAL A 34 -12.97 -0.81 -0.88
C VAL A 34 -14.10 0.22 -0.94
N ALA A 35 -13.77 1.51 -0.92
CA ALA A 35 -14.75 2.59 -0.92
C ALA A 35 -15.65 2.59 -2.17
N VAL A 36 -15.10 2.21 -3.33
CA VAL A 36 -15.84 2.06 -4.59
C VAL A 36 -16.51 0.69 -4.69
N GLY A 37 -15.85 -0.37 -4.24
CA GLY A 37 -16.35 -1.74 -4.32
C GLY A 37 -17.61 -1.97 -3.48
N VAL A 38 -17.65 -1.45 -2.24
CA VAL A 38 -18.76 -1.70 -1.31
C VAL A 38 -20.11 -1.22 -1.87
N PRO A 39 -20.25 0.02 -2.38
CA PRO A 39 -21.49 0.46 -3.03
C PRO A 39 -21.87 -0.39 -4.26
N LEU A 40 -20.88 -0.81 -5.05
CA LEU A 40 -21.10 -1.59 -6.27
C LEU A 40 -21.67 -2.99 -6.00
N LEU A 41 -21.66 -3.50 -4.75
CA LEU A 41 -22.31 -4.78 -4.44
C LEU A 41 -23.82 -4.77 -4.75
N ALA A 42 -24.47 -3.61 -4.69
CA ALA A 42 -25.90 -3.49 -4.98
C ALA A 42 -26.23 -3.65 -6.47
N ASP A 43 -25.39 -3.09 -7.34
CA ASP A 43 -25.62 -3.05 -8.80
C ASP A 43 -24.90 -4.18 -9.54
N SER A 44 -23.71 -4.58 -9.08
CA SER A 44 -22.89 -5.62 -9.68
C SER A 44 -22.14 -6.41 -8.59
N PRO A 45 -22.77 -7.43 -7.99
CA PRO A 45 -22.21 -8.17 -6.86
C PRO A 45 -20.83 -8.78 -7.14
N LEU A 46 -20.61 -9.29 -8.36
CA LEU A 46 -19.33 -9.86 -8.76
C LEU A 46 -18.21 -8.81 -8.81
N VAL A 47 -18.45 -7.67 -9.46
CA VAL A 47 -17.44 -6.62 -9.63
C VAL A 47 -17.20 -5.89 -8.31
N GLY A 48 -18.29 -5.52 -7.61
CA GLY A 48 -18.20 -4.89 -6.30
C GLY A 48 -17.51 -5.80 -5.28
N GLY A 49 -17.90 -7.07 -5.22
CA GLY A 49 -17.27 -8.07 -4.34
C GLY A 49 -15.78 -8.25 -4.64
N ALA A 50 -15.41 -8.38 -5.92
CA ALA A 50 -14.00 -8.49 -6.31
C ALA A 50 -13.19 -7.25 -5.91
N LEU A 51 -13.70 -6.05 -6.18
CA LEU A 51 -13.06 -4.78 -5.80
C LEU A 51 -12.89 -4.66 -4.28
N THR A 52 -13.93 -4.99 -3.51
CA THR A 52 -13.87 -4.95 -2.05
C THR A 52 -12.85 -5.94 -1.49
N VAL A 53 -12.84 -7.18 -1.97
CA VAL A 53 -11.90 -8.21 -1.49
C VAL A 53 -10.46 -7.84 -1.86
N LEU A 54 -10.22 -7.43 -3.10
CA LEU A 54 -8.88 -7.03 -3.55
C LEU A 54 -8.39 -5.77 -2.81
N GLY A 55 -9.27 -4.79 -2.63
CA GLY A 55 -8.96 -3.59 -1.87
C GLY A 55 -8.63 -3.89 -0.40
N ALA A 56 -9.44 -4.72 0.25
CA ALA A 56 -9.19 -5.15 1.62
C ALA A 56 -7.89 -5.96 1.74
N ALA A 57 -7.61 -6.86 0.80
CA ALA A 57 -6.37 -7.63 0.76
C ALA A 57 -5.14 -6.71 0.60
N ALA A 58 -5.23 -5.68 -0.25
CA ALA A 58 -4.16 -4.71 -0.41
C ALA A 58 -3.92 -3.91 0.89
N VAL A 59 -4.98 -3.42 1.54
CA VAL A 59 -4.89 -2.68 2.80
C VAL A 59 -4.26 -3.56 3.89
N LEU A 60 -4.82 -4.76 4.10
CA LEU A 60 -4.35 -5.68 5.13
C LEU A 60 -2.91 -6.16 4.83
N GLY A 61 -2.58 -6.40 3.57
CA GLY A 61 -1.25 -6.78 3.14
C GLY A 61 -0.22 -5.69 3.45
N VAL A 62 -0.53 -4.42 3.18
CA VAL A 62 0.36 -3.31 3.53
C VAL A 62 0.52 -3.19 5.03
N LEU A 63 -0.58 -3.22 5.80
CA LEU A 63 -0.53 -3.13 7.26
C LEU A 63 0.29 -4.27 7.88
N ALA A 64 0.09 -5.51 7.40
CA ALA A 64 0.87 -6.66 7.83
C ALA A 64 2.36 -6.50 7.48
N SER A 65 2.68 -5.95 6.29
CA SER A 65 4.06 -5.70 5.86
C SER A 65 4.80 -4.59 6.64
N TRP A 66 4.09 -3.84 7.49
CA TRP A 66 4.68 -2.88 8.42
C TRP A 66 4.82 -3.45 9.83
N LEU A 67 4.02 -4.47 10.17
CA LEU A 67 4.03 -5.11 11.48
C LEU A 67 5.05 -6.25 11.58
N LEU A 68 5.29 -6.96 10.47
CA LEU A 68 6.24 -8.06 10.31
C LEU A 68 7.59 -7.55 9.78
#